data_AF-A0A9E1T6L2-F1
#
_entry.id   AF-A0A9E1T6L2-F1
#
_cell.length_a   1.000
_cell.length_b   1.000
_cell.length_c   1.000
_cell.angle_alpha   90.00
_cell.angle_beta   90.00
_cell.angle_gamma   90.00
#
_symmetry.space_group_name_H-M   'P 1'
#
loop_
_entity.id
_entity.type
_entity.pdbx_description
1 polymer ?
#
loop_
_entity_poly.entity_id
_entity_poly.type
_entity_poly.pdbx_seq_one_letter_code
_entity_poly.pdbx_strand_id
1 'polypeptide(L)'
;MLFWIVTAVLTLSVVSVLSGALIGARRDARPPAAYDLDVYRDQLKEVERDLARGVVSESDAERARTEVSRRILQADAAVRTSISQTHPTGGMLIAAITSVVIAGASYLMYLQLGAPGYGDLRLANRIEMAETLRAERPSQTTAEASLPNKGPPLNLSPDYVALVEQLRETVGARPNDLQGQVLLSQSEGQLGNFAAAHAAKARVLAIKGANATATDFADYADLLILAAGGYVSPQAEGVLERALSMDPANGPARYYFGLMMSQTGRPDTALRVWDQLLREGPPDAPWVQPIEAQIEEMAMRAGVNYARPAIGTGRGPSAADIDAAGDMSPAERMEMIQGMVAGLSDRLATEGGPVEDWSQLISSLGVLGQMDQARAVFENALKAFGDNRAAMDLLNRTADRIGLQ
;
A
#
# COMPACT_ATOMS: atom_id res chain seq x y z
N MET A 1 -21.95 -10.37 -6.51
CA MET A 1 -22.66 -10.87 -7.71
C MET A 1 -22.02 -10.40 -9.01
N LEU A 2 -21.69 -9.11 -9.16
CA LEU A 2 -21.04 -8.57 -10.36
C LEU A 2 -19.76 -9.32 -10.77
N PHE A 3 -18.87 -9.60 -9.81
CA PHE A 3 -17.64 -10.37 -10.04
C PHE A 3 -17.89 -11.70 -10.76
N TRP A 4 -18.82 -12.51 -10.23
CA TRP A 4 -19.17 -13.82 -10.80
C TRP A 4 -19.77 -13.72 -12.19
N ILE A 5 -20.58 -12.68 -12.45
CA ILE A 5 -21.17 -12.45 -13.78
C ILE A 5 -20.06 -12.13 -14.79
N VAL A 6 -19.16 -11.19 -14.45
CA VAL A 6 -18.07 -10.77 -15.33
C VAL A 6 -17.11 -11.93 -15.64
N THR A 7 -16.68 -12.67 -14.63
CA THR A 7 -15.76 -13.81 -14.83
C THR A 7 -16.40 -14.96 -15.58
N ALA A 8 -17.69 -15.23 -15.38
CA ALA A 8 -18.43 -16.22 -16.15
C ALA A 8 -18.54 -15.82 -17.63
N VAL A 9 -18.88 -14.56 -17.92
CA VAL A 9 -18.97 -14.05 -19.30
C VAL A 9 -17.61 -14.09 -20.00
N LEU A 10 -16.53 -13.69 -19.32
CA LEU A 10 -15.17 -13.75 -19.86
C LEU A 10 -14.74 -15.20 -20.13
N THR A 11 -14.96 -16.11 -19.17
CA THR A 11 -14.66 -17.53 -19.33
C THR A 11 -15.42 -18.12 -20.52
N LEU A 12 -16.73 -17.83 -20.62
CA LEU A 12 -17.56 -18.30 -21.72
C LEU A 12 -17.11 -17.74 -23.07
N SER A 13 -16.68 -16.48 -23.12
CA SER A 13 -16.14 -15.85 -24.33
C SER A 13 -14.86 -16.55 -24.80
N VAL A 14 -13.89 -16.78 -23.90
CA VAL A 14 -12.63 -17.49 -24.21
C VAL A 14 -12.91 -18.93 -24.65
N VAL A 15 -13.74 -19.65 -23.91
CA VAL A 15 -14.14 -21.02 -24.23
C VAL A 15 -14.83 -21.10 -25.60
N SER A 16 -15.68 -20.13 -25.95
CA SER A 16 -16.37 -20.08 -27.25
C SER A 16 -15.38 -19.90 -28.40
N VAL A 17 -14.39 -19.00 -28.25
CA VAL A 17 -13.35 -18.79 -29.25
C VAL A 17 -12.49 -20.04 -29.44
N LEU A 18 -12.04 -20.66 -28.34
CA LEU A 18 -11.22 -21.89 -28.39
C LEU A 18 -11.99 -23.06 -29.01
N SER A 19 -13.25 -23.24 -28.61
CA SER A 19 -14.13 -24.26 -29.18
C SER A 19 -14.37 -24.03 -30.67
N GLY A 20 -14.60 -22.78 -31.07
CA GLY A 20 -14.75 -22.39 -32.47
C GLY A 20 -13.51 -22.72 -33.31
N ALA A 21 -12.31 -22.42 -32.80
CA ALA A 21 -11.06 -22.75 -33.45
C ALA A 21 -10.83 -24.28 -33.58
N LEU A 22 -11.11 -25.05 -32.52
CA LEU A 22 -10.97 -26.51 -32.52
C LEU A 22 -11.96 -27.20 -33.48
N ILE A 23 -13.17 -26.68 -33.58
CA ILE A 23 -14.19 -27.18 -34.51
C ILE A 23 -13.84 -26.76 -35.95
N GLY A 24 -13.35 -25.54 -36.15
CA GLY A 24 -12.96 -24.99 -37.46
C GLY A 24 -11.75 -25.69 -38.08
N ALA A 25 -10.69 -25.94 -37.31
CA ALA A 25 -9.45 -26.54 -37.78
C ALA A 25 -9.63 -27.94 -38.41
N ARG A 26 -10.70 -28.68 -38.06
CA ARG A 26 -11.02 -29.98 -38.67
C ARG A 26 -11.90 -29.89 -39.92
N ARG A 27 -12.64 -28.79 -40.12
CA ARG A 27 -13.47 -28.61 -41.32
C ARG A 27 -12.62 -28.36 -42.57
N ASP A 28 -11.48 -27.72 -42.41
CA ASP A 28 -10.57 -27.41 -43.52
C ASP A 28 -9.55 -28.52 -43.82
N ALA A 29 -9.52 -29.59 -43.01
CA ALA A 29 -8.63 -30.72 -43.22
C ALA A 29 -9.13 -31.58 -44.41
N ARG A 30 -8.51 -31.40 -45.58
CA ARG A 30 -8.77 -32.23 -46.76
C ARG A 30 -8.36 -33.69 -46.49
N PRO A 31 -9.17 -34.70 -46.90
CA PRO A 31 -8.77 -36.09 -46.83
C PRO A 31 -7.48 -36.34 -47.63
N PRO A 32 -6.59 -37.26 -47.21
CA PRO A 32 -5.38 -37.62 -47.97
C PRO A 32 -5.67 -37.98 -49.42
N ALA A 33 -6.76 -38.72 -49.67
CA ALA A 33 -7.21 -39.11 -51.01
C ALA A 33 -7.60 -37.92 -51.92
N ALA A 34 -7.92 -36.75 -51.36
CA ALA A 34 -8.17 -35.54 -52.13
C ALA A 34 -6.87 -34.92 -52.69
N TYR A 35 -5.75 -35.07 -51.97
CA TYR A 35 -4.43 -34.67 -52.48
C TYR A 35 -3.94 -35.62 -53.58
N ASP A 36 -4.17 -36.93 -53.42
CA ASP A 36 -3.84 -37.93 -54.45
C ASP A 36 -4.59 -37.66 -55.76
N LEU A 37 -5.84 -37.19 -55.68
CA LEU A 37 -6.66 -36.85 -56.84
C LEU A 37 -6.08 -35.68 -57.65
N ASP A 38 -5.53 -34.67 -56.98
CA ASP A 38 -4.85 -33.54 -57.64
C ASP A 38 -3.55 -34.02 -58.34
N VAL A 39 -2.78 -34.91 -57.69
CA VAL A 39 -1.58 -35.52 -58.27
C VAL A 39 -1.91 -36.36 -59.50
N TYR A 40 -2.94 -37.20 -59.44
CA TYR A 40 -3.34 -38.04 -60.57
C TYR A 40 -3.86 -37.22 -61.76
N ARG A 41 -4.52 -36.09 -61.52
CA ARG A 41 -4.92 -35.15 -62.59
C ARG A 41 -3.71 -34.54 -63.28
N ASP A 42 -2.67 -34.22 -62.55
CA ASP A 42 -1.44 -33.68 -63.15
C ASP A 42 -0.63 -34.76 -63.88
N GLN A 43 -0.60 -36.00 -63.36
CA GLN A 43 -0.04 -37.15 -64.09
C GLN A 43 -0.75 -37.39 -65.43
N LEU A 44 -2.07 -37.20 -65.49
CA LEU A 44 -2.82 -37.32 -66.74
C LEU A 44 -2.39 -36.25 -67.76
N LYS A 45 -2.20 -35.00 -67.33
CA LYS A 45 -1.69 -33.91 -68.18
C LYS A 45 -0.24 -34.14 -68.61
N GLU A 46 0.57 -34.78 -67.77
CA GLU A 46 1.95 -35.11 -68.08
C GLU A 46 2.02 -36.19 -69.17
N VAL A 47 1.21 -37.25 -69.06
CA VAL A 47 1.06 -38.26 -70.12
C VAL A 47 0.63 -37.63 -71.45
N GLU A 48 -0.25 -36.62 -71.42
CA GLU A 48 -0.64 -35.85 -72.61
C GLU A 48 0.51 -35.07 -73.23
N ARG A 49 1.32 -34.41 -72.39
CA ARG A 49 2.50 -33.65 -72.84
C ARG A 49 3.61 -34.55 -73.36
N ASP A 50 3.77 -35.74 -72.80
CA ASP A 50 4.80 -36.70 -73.23
C ASP A 50 4.43 -37.38 -74.55
N LEU A 51 3.15 -37.64 -74.77
CA LEU A 51 2.61 -38.05 -76.07
C LEU A 51 2.83 -36.94 -77.12
N ALA A 52 2.50 -35.68 -76.79
CA ALA A 52 2.69 -34.55 -77.70
C ALA A 52 4.16 -34.27 -78.05
N ARG A 53 5.09 -34.59 -77.13
CA ARG A 53 6.53 -34.49 -77.32
C ARG A 53 7.15 -35.71 -78.02
N GLY A 54 6.35 -36.75 -78.30
CA GLY A 54 6.82 -38.00 -78.93
C GLY A 54 7.72 -38.86 -78.04
N VAL A 55 7.71 -38.63 -76.72
CA VAL A 55 8.52 -39.38 -75.74
C VAL A 55 7.92 -40.75 -75.46
N VAL A 56 6.59 -40.89 -75.61
CA VAL A 56 5.83 -42.11 -75.34
C VAL A 56 5.02 -42.49 -76.58
N SER A 57 4.92 -43.80 -76.86
CA SER A 57 4.11 -44.31 -77.98
C SER A 57 2.62 -44.12 -77.71
N GLU A 58 1.81 -43.99 -78.77
CA GLU A 58 0.35 -43.81 -78.64
C GLU A 58 -0.32 -44.95 -77.84
N SER A 59 0.12 -46.19 -78.07
CA SER A 59 -0.37 -47.37 -77.33
C SER A 59 0.03 -47.40 -75.85
N ASP A 60 1.16 -46.80 -75.49
CA ASP A 60 1.61 -46.72 -74.10
C ASP A 60 0.91 -45.58 -73.37
N ALA A 61 0.66 -44.46 -74.06
CA ALA A 61 -0.10 -43.34 -73.53
C ALA A 61 -1.56 -43.74 -73.23
N GLU A 62 -2.21 -44.52 -74.09
CA GLU A 62 -3.58 -45.02 -73.83
C GLU A 62 -3.64 -45.94 -72.60
N ARG A 63 -2.66 -46.83 -72.43
CA ARG A 63 -2.56 -47.70 -71.25
C ARG A 63 -2.34 -46.88 -69.97
N ALA A 64 -1.44 -45.91 -70.01
CA ALA A 64 -1.17 -45.01 -68.89
C ALA A 64 -2.42 -44.18 -68.53
N ARG A 65 -3.13 -43.61 -69.51
CA ARG A 65 -4.39 -42.88 -69.29
C ARG A 65 -5.44 -43.75 -68.61
N THR A 66 -5.59 -44.99 -69.05
CA THR A 66 -6.59 -45.92 -68.48
C THR A 66 -6.30 -46.26 -67.03
N GLU A 67 -5.04 -46.53 -66.69
CA GLU A 67 -4.62 -46.84 -65.33
C GLU A 67 -4.71 -45.62 -64.40
N VAL A 68 -4.27 -44.44 -64.86
CA VAL A 68 -4.42 -43.18 -64.09
C VAL A 68 -5.89 -42.83 -63.89
N SER A 69 -6.74 -42.99 -64.91
CA SER A 69 -8.19 -42.76 -64.81
C SER A 69 -8.86 -43.71 -63.81
N ARG A 70 -8.44 -44.98 -63.77
CA ARG A 70 -8.91 -45.94 -62.77
C ARG A 70 -8.53 -45.52 -61.36
N ARG A 71 -7.29 -45.03 -61.15
CA ARG A 71 -6.82 -44.52 -59.85
C ARG A 71 -7.57 -43.28 -59.42
N ILE A 72 -7.91 -42.37 -60.34
CA ILE A 72 -8.77 -41.22 -60.06
C ILE A 72 -10.15 -41.66 -59.57
N LEU A 73 -10.77 -42.66 -60.22
CA LEU A 73 -12.09 -43.17 -59.79
C LEU A 73 -12.04 -43.85 -58.42
N GLN A 74 -10.97 -44.60 -58.12
CA GLN A 74 -10.77 -45.21 -56.81
C GLN A 74 -10.53 -44.16 -55.72
N ALA A 75 -9.72 -43.13 -56.01
CA ALA A 75 -9.49 -42.02 -55.10
C ALA A 75 -10.77 -41.19 -54.87
N ASP A 76 -11.56 -40.91 -55.91
CA ASP A 76 -12.87 -40.23 -55.79
C ASP A 76 -13.86 -41.04 -54.94
N ALA A 77 -13.93 -42.35 -55.13
CA ALA A 77 -14.74 -43.24 -54.31
C ALA A 77 -14.27 -43.26 -52.84
N ALA A 78 -12.96 -43.25 -52.58
CA ALA A 78 -12.39 -43.16 -51.25
C ALA A 78 -12.70 -41.81 -50.58
N VAL A 79 -12.62 -40.70 -51.32
CA VAL A 79 -13.02 -39.36 -50.85
C VAL A 79 -14.50 -39.35 -50.47
N ARG A 80 -15.41 -39.83 -51.33
CA ARG A 80 -16.86 -39.91 -51.03
C ARG A 80 -17.17 -40.77 -49.80
N THR A 81 -16.46 -41.88 -49.63
CA THR A 81 -16.60 -42.77 -48.47
C THR A 81 -16.11 -42.07 -47.18
N SER A 82 -14.98 -41.36 -47.24
CA SER A 82 -14.42 -40.62 -46.10
C SER A 82 -15.32 -39.48 -45.64
N ILE A 83 -15.96 -38.76 -46.58
CA ILE A 83 -16.94 -37.69 -46.30
C ILE A 83 -18.20 -38.26 -45.62
N SER A 84 -18.60 -39.48 -45.98
CA SER A 84 -19.80 -40.13 -45.42
C SER A 84 -19.58 -40.70 -44.01
N GLN A 85 -18.33 -40.97 -43.62
CA GLN A 85 -17.98 -41.54 -42.30
C GLN A 85 -17.46 -40.51 -41.28
N THR A 86 -17.29 -39.24 -41.66
CA THR A 86 -16.84 -38.20 -40.73
C THR A 86 -17.99 -37.74 -39.84
N HIS A 87 -18.22 -38.43 -38.72
CA HIS A 87 -19.12 -37.91 -37.69
C HIS A 87 -18.48 -36.71 -36.97
N PRO A 88 -19.16 -35.55 -36.87
CA PRO A 88 -18.61 -34.33 -36.26
C PRO A 88 -18.43 -34.41 -34.73
N THR A 89 -18.73 -35.55 -34.10
CA THR A 89 -18.83 -35.72 -32.65
C THR A 89 -17.49 -35.68 -31.93
N GLY A 90 -16.39 -36.14 -32.55
CA GLY A 90 -15.08 -36.20 -31.89
C GLY A 90 -14.47 -34.83 -31.59
N GLY A 91 -14.69 -33.83 -32.46
CA GLY A 91 -14.22 -32.46 -32.23
C GLY A 91 -15.05 -31.74 -31.17
N MET A 92 -16.36 -31.98 -31.18
CA MET A 92 -17.29 -31.43 -30.21
C MET A 92 -17.07 -31.99 -28.80
N LEU A 93 -16.75 -33.29 -28.68
CA LEU A 93 -16.41 -33.93 -27.40
C LEU A 93 -15.12 -33.35 -26.81
N ILE A 94 -14.07 -33.19 -27.62
CA ILE A 94 -12.81 -32.59 -27.15
C ILE A 94 -13.05 -31.14 -26.72
N ALA A 95 -13.76 -30.34 -27.53
CA ALA A 95 -14.10 -28.97 -27.16
C ALA A 95 -14.90 -28.90 -25.86
N ALA A 96 -15.88 -29.79 -25.66
CA ALA A 96 -16.67 -29.87 -24.43
C ALA A 96 -15.82 -30.25 -23.21
N ILE A 97 -14.95 -31.27 -23.34
CA ILE A 97 -14.03 -31.68 -22.26
C ILE A 97 -13.09 -30.52 -21.91
N THR A 98 -12.45 -29.90 -22.90
CA THR A 98 -11.56 -28.75 -22.68
C THR A 98 -12.29 -27.60 -22.01
N SER A 99 -13.53 -27.30 -22.41
CA SER A 99 -14.37 -26.26 -21.79
C SER A 99 -14.63 -26.54 -20.32
N VAL A 100 -15.04 -27.76 -19.99
CA VAL A 100 -15.30 -28.20 -18.61
C VAL A 100 -14.03 -28.16 -17.78
N VAL A 101 -12.91 -28.63 -18.33
CA VAL A 101 -11.61 -28.59 -17.65
C VAL A 101 -11.19 -27.16 -17.36
N ILE A 102 -11.29 -26.23 -18.33
CA ILE A 102 -10.93 -24.83 -18.13
C ILE A 102 -11.82 -24.19 -17.06
N ALA A 103 -13.14 -24.33 -17.16
CA ALA A 103 -14.07 -23.72 -16.21
C ALA A 103 -13.90 -24.32 -14.80
N GLY A 104 -13.83 -25.65 -14.71
CA GLY A 104 -13.67 -26.37 -13.44
C GLY A 104 -12.32 -26.11 -12.79
N ALA A 105 -11.22 -26.17 -13.55
CA ALA A 105 -9.88 -25.88 -13.03
C ALA A 105 -9.77 -24.42 -12.58
N SER A 106 -10.29 -23.46 -13.37
CA SER A 106 -10.28 -22.04 -12.99
C SER A 106 -11.07 -21.79 -11.71
N TYR A 107 -12.23 -22.42 -11.57
CA TYR A 107 -13.04 -22.33 -10.36
C TYR A 107 -12.33 -22.94 -9.14
N LEU A 108 -11.73 -24.13 -9.28
CA LEU A 108 -10.94 -24.75 -8.22
C LEU A 108 -9.72 -23.90 -7.83
N MET A 109 -9.04 -23.31 -8.82
CA MET A 109 -7.91 -22.41 -8.58
C MET A 109 -8.33 -21.16 -7.82
N TYR A 110 -9.50 -20.58 -8.16
CA TYR A 110 -10.07 -19.47 -7.41
C TYR A 110 -10.46 -19.87 -5.97
N LEU A 111 -10.95 -21.09 -5.75
CA LEU A 111 -11.24 -21.55 -4.39
C LEU A 111 -9.98 -21.77 -3.54
N GLN A 112 -8.84 -22.10 -4.15
CA GLN A 112 -7.57 -22.28 -3.45
C GLN A 112 -6.79 -20.97 -3.23
N LEU A 113 -6.77 -20.08 -4.22
CA LEU A 113 -5.97 -18.85 -4.21
C LEU A 113 -6.78 -17.58 -3.90
N GLY A 114 -8.07 -17.59 -4.23
CA GLY A 114 -8.95 -16.45 -4.06
C GLY A 114 -9.45 -16.32 -2.63
N ALA A 115 -10.28 -15.29 -2.40
CA ALA A 115 -10.93 -15.04 -1.12
C ALA A 115 -12.46 -15.08 -1.29
N PRO A 116 -13.08 -16.28 -1.34
CA PRO A 116 -14.53 -16.41 -1.44
C PRO A 116 -15.23 -15.71 -0.27
N GLY A 117 -16.24 -14.90 -0.57
CA GLY A 117 -16.98 -14.14 0.45
C GLY A 117 -16.34 -12.81 0.86
N TYR A 118 -15.13 -12.49 0.37
CA TYR A 118 -14.55 -11.18 0.57
C TYR A 118 -15.22 -10.15 -0.34
N GLY A 119 -15.91 -9.18 0.28
CA GLY A 119 -16.55 -8.08 -0.44
C GLY A 119 -15.53 -7.08 -1.00
N ASP A 120 -16.04 -6.06 -1.69
CA ASP A 120 -15.27 -4.93 -2.19
C ASP A 120 -14.72 -4.00 -1.08
N LEU A 121 -15.04 -4.29 0.19
CA LEU A 121 -14.64 -3.52 1.39
C LEU A 121 -14.66 -2.01 1.16
N ARG A 122 -15.81 -1.48 0.74
CA ARG A 122 -16.03 -0.03 0.60
C ARG A 122 -15.57 0.71 1.87
N LEU A 123 -15.16 1.97 1.70
CA LEU A 123 -14.61 2.80 2.79
C LEU A 123 -15.46 2.75 4.07
N ALA A 124 -16.79 2.86 3.94
CA ALA A 124 -17.71 2.80 5.08
C ALA A 124 -17.60 1.48 5.87
N ASN A 125 -17.53 0.33 5.18
CA ASN A 125 -17.38 -0.97 5.84
C ASN A 125 -16.03 -1.07 6.56
N ARG A 126 -14.96 -0.52 5.98
CA ARG A 126 -13.62 -0.51 6.61
C ARG A 126 -13.60 0.33 7.89
N ILE A 127 -14.31 1.47 7.88
CA ILE A 127 -14.44 2.32 9.07
C ILE A 127 -15.23 1.59 10.16
N GLU A 128 -16.37 0.99 9.82
CA GLU A 128 -17.18 0.20 10.77
C GLU A 128 -16.38 -0.97 11.36
N MET A 129 -15.64 -1.71 10.52
CA MET A 129 -14.76 -2.78 10.99
C MET A 129 -13.68 -2.26 11.96
N ALA A 130 -13.08 -1.10 11.66
CA ALA A 130 -12.09 -0.47 12.53
C ALA A 130 -12.69 -0.02 13.88
N GLU A 131 -13.93 0.48 13.88
CA GLU A 131 -14.65 0.83 15.10
C GLU A 131 -14.92 -0.40 15.96
N THR A 132 -15.37 -1.50 15.36
CA THR A 132 -15.55 -2.78 16.04
C THR A 132 -14.24 -3.30 16.62
N LEU A 133 -13.16 -3.30 15.84
CA LEU A 133 -11.82 -3.68 16.32
C LEU A 133 -11.38 -2.80 17.50
N ARG A 134 -11.60 -1.48 17.43
CA ARG A 134 -11.25 -0.55 18.50
C ARG A 134 -12.07 -0.80 19.78
N ALA A 135 -13.33 -1.18 19.66
CA ALA A 135 -14.25 -1.44 20.77
C ALA A 135 -14.00 -2.81 21.45
N GLU A 136 -13.64 -3.84 20.68
CA GLU A 136 -13.41 -5.20 21.17
C GLU A 136 -11.98 -5.44 21.67
N ARG A 137 -11.15 -4.40 21.69
CA ARG A 137 -9.75 -4.44 22.10
C ARG A 137 -9.57 -4.97 23.54
N PRO A 138 -8.63 -5.91 23.78
CA PRO A 138 -8.31 -6.37 25.13
C PRO A 138 -7.91 -5.24 26.07
N SER A 139 -8.27 -5.39 27.36
CA SER A 139 -7.82 -4.51 28.43
C SER A 139 -6.29 -4.58 28.63
N GLN A 140 -5.72 -3.58 29.32
CA GLN A 140 -4.30 -3.56 29.65
C GLN A 140 -3.86 -4.84 30.37
N THR A 141 -4.56 -5.22 31.44
CA THR A 141 -4.24 -6.42 32.23
C THR A 141 -4.33 -7.70 31.40
N THR A 142 -5.31 -7.79 30.50
CA THR A 142 -5.44 -8.94 29.59
C THR A 142 -4.27 -9.02 28.61
N ALA A 143 -3.85 -7.88 28.06
CA ALA A 143 -2.73 -7.81 27.14
C ALA A 143 -1.40 -8.16 27.82
N GLU A 144 -1.14 -7.61 29.02
CA GLU A 144 0.05 -7.93 29.81
C GLU A 144 0.13 -9.43 30.16
N ALA A 145 -0.99 -10.01 30.63
CA ALA A 145 -1.05 -11.41 31.01
C ALA A 145 -0.87 -12.38 29.81
N SER A 146 -1.09 -11.91 28.58
CA SER A 146 -0.88 -12.71 27.38
C SER A 146 0.59 -12.85 26.99
N LEU A 147 1.48 -12.02 27.55
CA LEU A 147 2.89 -12.04 27.20
C LEU A 147 3.66 -13.11 27.98
N PRO A 148 4.65 -13.76 27.34
CA PRO A 148 5.53 -14.67 28.04
C PRO A 148 6.37 -13.90 29.06
N ASN A 149 6.50 -14.43 30.27
CA ASN A 149 7.40 -13.88 31.28
C ASN A 149 8.86 -14.01 30.78
N LYS A 150 9.42 -12.89 30.32
CA LYS A 150 10.84 -12.78 29.98
C LYS A 150 11.55 -12.34 31.25
N GLY A 151 12.46 -13.19 31.74
CA GLY A 151 13.36 -12.81 32.83
C GLY A 151 14.18 -11.56 32.48
N PRO A 152 14.94 -11.01 33.45
CA PRO A 152 15.69 -9.79 33.24
C PRO A 152 16.67 -9.92 32.05
N PRO A 153 16.97 -8.80 31.35
CA PRO A 153 17.94 -8.79 30.26
C PRO A 153 19.27 -9.41 30.68
N LEU A 154 19.84 -10.25 29.82
CA LEU A 154 21.06 -11.05 30.10
C LEU A 154 22.31 -10.21 30.40
N ASN A 155 22.30 -8.91 30.09
CA ASN A 155 23.45 -8.02 30.20
C ASN A 155 23.48 -7.18 31.48
N LEU A 156 22.56 -7.40 32.42
CA LEU A 156 22.51 -6.64 33.67
C LEU A 156 23.33 -7.32 34.77
N SER A 157 24.08 -6.53 35.55
CA SER A 157 24.87 -7.07 36.65
C SER A 157 23.95 -7.61 37.75
N PRO A 158 24.32 -8.73 38.41
CA PRO A 158 23.58 -9.25 39.55
C PRO A 158 23.43 -8.22 40.68
N ASP A 159 24.46 -7.37 40.87
CA ASP A 159 24.45 -6.29 41.85
C ASP A 159 23.35 -5.25 41.57
N TYR A 160 23.11 -4.93 40.29
CA TYR A 160 22.03 -4.03 39.91
C TYR A 160 20.67 -4.65 40.22
N VAL A 161 20.47 -5.93 39.91
CA VAL A 161 19.22 -6.64 40.24
C VAL A 161 18.97 -6.60 41.75
N ALA A 162 19.99 -6.90 42.57
CA ALA A 162 19.89 -6.83 44.02
C ALA A 162 19.60 -5.40 44.54
N LEU A 163 20.18 -4.38 43.92
CA LEU A 163 19.90 -2.98 44.25
C LEU A 163 18.44 -2.62 43.97
N VAL A 164 17.86 -3.10 42.86
CA VAL A 164 16.44 -2.86 42.55
C VAL A 164 15.52 -3.57 43.55
N GLU A 165 15.89 -4.76 44.04
CA GLU A 165 15.13 -5.40 45.14
C GLU A 165 15.12 -4.55 46.42
N GLN A 166 16.28 -4.03 46.83
CA GLN A 166 16.37 -3.11 47.97
C GLN A 166 15.55 -1.84 47.75
N LEU A 167 15.53 -1.33 46.51
CA LEU A 167 14.73 -0.18 46.13
C LEU A 167 13.23 -0.47 46.26
N ARG A 168 12.75 -1.65 45.84
CA ARG A 168 11.34 -2.08 46.01
C ARG A 168 10.93 -2.07 47.47
N GLU A 169 11.75 -2.65 48.36
CA GLU A 169 11.48 -2.66 49.81
C GLU A 169 11.42 -1.24 50.37
N THR A 170 12.42 -0.42 50.01
CA THR A 170 12.56 0.95 50.51
C THR A 170 11.40 1.85 50.08
N VAL A 171 11.01 1.78 48.80
CA VAL A 171 9.89 2.55 48.24
C VAL A 171 8.55 1.99 48.70
N GLY A 172 8.44 0.67 48.91
CA GLY A 172 7.28 0.04 49.51
C GLY A 172 6.96 0.56 50.92
N ALA A 173 7.99 0.81 51.73
CA ALA A 173 7.86 1.44 53.05
C ALA A 173 7.54 2.95 52.98
N ARG A 174 7.83 3.60 51.84
CA ARG A 174 7.65 5.05 51.62
C ARG A 174 6.88 5.32 50.32
N PRO A 175 5.59 4.91 50.23
CA PRO A 175 4.87 4.93 48.96
C PRO A 175 4.63 6.33 48.38
N ASN A 176 4.69 7.38 49.21
CA ASN A 176 4.52 8.78 48.80
C ASN A 176 5.85 9.50 48.53
N ASP A 177 6.98 8.80 48.57
CA ASP A 177 8.30 9.36 48.22
C ASP A 177 8.40 9.49 46.69
N LEU A 178 8.21 10.72 46.19
CA LEU A 178 8.23 11.02 44.75
C LEU A 178 9.53 10.55 44.09
N GLN A 179 10.68 10.85 44.71
CA GLN A 179 11.98 10.50 44.14
C GLN A 179 12.18 8.99 44.13
N GLY A 180 11.76 8.31 45.21
CA GLY A 180 11.75 6.86 45.27
C GLY A 180 10.92 6.22 44.16
N GLN A 181 9.70 6.71 43.93
CA GLN A 181 8.81 6.18 42.88
C GLN A 181 9.35 6.43 41.46
N VAL A 182 9.96 7.60 41.21
CA VAL A 182 10.61 7.89 39.93
C VAL A 182 11.76 6.91 39.67
N LEU A 183 12.63 6.71 40.66
CA LEU A 183 13.78 5.83 40.54
C LEU A 183 13.33 4.38 40.34
N LEU A 184 12.32 3.93 41.09
CA LEU A 184 11.75 2.59 40.95
C LEU A 184 11.19 2.36 39.55
N SER A 185 10.42 3.31 39.02
CA SER A 185 9.87 3.22 37.65
C SER A 185 10.97 3.05 36.60
N GLN A 186 12.02 3.88 36.66
CA GLN A 186 13.16 3.80 35.73
C GLN A 186 13.92 2.49 35.88
N SER A 187 14.17 2.06 37.12
CA SER A 187 14.93 0.85 37.39
C SER A 187 14.22 -0.42 36.94
N GLU A 188 12.91 -0.52 37.18
CA GLU A 188 12.08 -1.63 36.69
C GLU A 188 12.00 -1.66 35.17
N GLY A 189 11.91 -0.48 34.52
CA GLY A 189 11.96 -0.38 33.06
C GLY A 189 13.26 -0.91 32.48
N GLN A 190 14.40 -0.62 33.12
CA GLN A 190 15.71 -1.18 32.73
C GLN A 190 15.79 -2.70 32.92
N LEU A 191 15.14 -3.24 33.95
CA LEU A 191 14.99 -4.70 34.14
C LEU A 191 14.04 -5.35 33.14
N GLY A 192 13.36 -4.56 32.28
CA GLY A 192 12.30 -5.04 31.39
C GLY A 192 10.99 -5.40 32.11
N ASN A 193 10.90 -5.13 33.41
CA ASN A 193 9.69 -5.34 34.20
C ASN A 193 8.74 -4.15 34.05
N PHE A 194 8.23 -3.98 32.84
CA PHE A 194 7.42 -2.81 32.48
C PHE A 194 6.11 -2.73 33.29
N ALA A 195 5.56 -3.87 33.72
CA ALA A 195 4.39 -3.94 34.60
C ALA A 195 4.64 -3.20 35.93
N ALA A 196 5.76 -3.50 36.60
CA ALA A 196 6.16 -2.79 37.81
C ALA A 196 6.56 -1.33 37.53
N ALA A 197 7.20 -1.08 36.38
CA ALA A 197 7.63 0.25 35.97
C ALA A 197 6.45 1.22 35.82
N HIS A 198 5.39 0.81 35.10
CA HIS A 198 4.20 1.65 34.94
C HIS A 198 3.41 1.76 36.25
N ALA A 199 3.40 0.73 37.11
CA ALA A 199 2.78 0.81 38.44
C ALA A 199 3.44 1.88 39.33
N ALA A 200 4.77 1.96 39.31
CA ALA A 200 5.51 3.02 40.00
C ALA A 200 5.27 4.40 39.36
N LYS A 201 5.26 4.50 38.01
CA LYS A 201 4.95 5.75 37.30
C LYS A 201 3.53 6.25 37.60
N ALA A 202 2.55 5.36 37.75
CA ALA A 202 1.20 5.73 38.17
C ALA A 202 1.19 6.39 39.57
N ARG A 203 2.05 5.92 40.49
CA ARG A 203 2.24 6.56 41.81
C ARG A 203 2.90 7.93 41.67
N VAL A 204 3.90 8.08 40.79
CA VAL A 204 4.51 9.38 40.46
C VAL A 204 3.43 10.38 40.02
N LEU A 205 2.55 9.98 39.09
CA LEU A 205 1.44 10.82 38.62
C LEU A 205 0.47 11.18 39.75
N ALA A 206 0.12 10.21 40.61
CA ALA A 206 -0.76 10.44 41.75
C ALA A 206 -0.16 11.44 42.76
N ILE A 207 1.15 11.36 43.03
CA ILE A 207 1.85 12.28 43.95
C ILE A 207 1.96 13.69 43.33
N LYS A 208 2.27 13.79 42.03
CA LYS A 208 2.35 15.08 41.33
C LYS A 208 0.97 15.75 41.22
N GLY A 209 -0.10 14.98 41.08
CA GLY A 209 -1.47 15.50 40.96
C GLY A 209 -1.59 16.51 39.82
N ALA A 210 -2.04 17.72 40.13
CA ALA A 210 -2.19 18.81 39.16
C ALA A 210 -0.87 19.29 38.54
N ASN A 211 0.28 19.00 39.17
CA ASN A 211 1.61 19.37 38.66
C ASN A 211 2.17 18.35 37.66
N ALA A 212 1.46 17.27 37.36
CA ALA A 212 1.87 16.32 36.32
C ALA A 212 1.82 17.01 34.94
N THR A 213 2.85 16.79 34.12
CA THR A 213 2.99 17.39 32.79
C THR A 213 2.48 16.47 31.69
N ALA A 214 2.32 16.99 30.47
CA ALA A 214 1.98 16.17 29.30
C ALA A 214 3.02 15.05 29.07
N THR A 215 4.30 15.37 29.24
CA THR A 215 5.41 14.41 29.17
C THR A 215 5.30 13.31 30.22
N ASP A 216 4.91 13.64 31.46
CA ASP A 216 4.71 12.61 32.50
C ASP A 216 3.63 11.60 32.10
N PHE A 217 2.55 12.05 31.45
CA PHE A 217 1.51 11.17 30.92
C PHE A 217 2.00 10.39 29.69
N ALA A 218 2.76 11.02 28.78
CA ALA A 218 3.32 10.34 27.61
C ALA A 218 4.28 9.20 28.00
N ASP A 219 5.18 9.44 28.96
CA ASP A 219 6.07 8.42 29.53
C ASP A 219 5.28 7.28 30.20
N TYR A 220 4.16 7.61 30.86
CA TYR A 220 3.32 6.59 31.48
C TYR A 220 2.61 5.72 30.44
N ALA A 221 2.11 6.33 29.37
CA ALA A 221 1.55 5.59 28.24
C ALA A 221 2.61 4.70 27.58
N ASP A 222 3.83 5.20 27.39
CA ASP A 222 4.95 4.41 26.86
C ASP A 222 5.20 3.14 27.68
N LEU A 223 5.29 3.25 29.01
CA LEU A 223 5.47 2.09 29.90
C LEU A 223 4.29 1.12 29.86
N LEU A 224 3.04 1.59 29.75
CA LEU A 224 1.87 0.73 29.55
C LEU A 224 1.96 -0.05 28.23
N ILE A 225 2.38 0.62 27.16
CA ILE A 225 2.48 0.02 25.82
C ILE A 225 3.62 -1.01 25.80
N LEU A 226 4.76 -0.71 26.42
CA LEU A 226 5.87 -1.65 26.59
C LEU A 226 5.47 -2.87 27.42
N ALA A 227 4.72 -2.67 28.51
CA ALA A 227 4.17 -3.77 29.31
C ALA A 227 3.18 -4.65 28.55
N ALA A 228 2.49 -4.08 27.57
CA ALA A 228 1.61 -4.80 26.65
C ALA A 228 2.32 -5.25 25.34
N GLY A 229 3.65 -5.20 25.27
CA GLY A 229 4.42 -5.73 24.15
C GLY A 229 4.27 -4.92 22.85
N GLY A 230 4.03 -3.61 22.97
CA GLY A 230 3.82 -2.70 21.85
C GLY A 230 2.35 -2.47 21.48
N TYR A 231 1.41 -3.15 22.15
CA TYR A 231 -0.02 -2.96 21.96
C TYR A 231 -0.54 -1.71 22.69
N VAL A 232 -1.29 -0.85 21.98
CA VAL A 232 -1.92 0.33 22.59
C VAL A 232 -3.31 -0.03 23.13
N SER A 233 -3.35 -0.39 24.41
CA SER A 233 -4.58 -0.75 25.12
C SER A 233 -5.54 0.43 25.31
N PRO A 234 -6.82 0.18 25.63
CA PRO A 234 -7.76 1.24 26.00
C PRO A 234 -7.29 2.12 27.17
N GLN A 235 -6.52 1.56 28.11
CA GLN A 235 -5.96 2.35 29.21
C GLN A 235 -4.84 3.28 28.72
N ALA A 236 -3.93 2.76 27.89
CA ALA A 236 -2.85 3.56 27.30
C ALA A 236 -3.43 4.68 26.42
N GLU A 237 -4.47 4.40 25.63
CA GLU A 237 -5.20 5.40 24.84
C GLU A 237 -5.74 6.54 25.70
N GLY A 238 -6.44 6.26 26.81
CA GLY A 238 -6.95 7.31 27.69
C GLY A 238 -5.84 8.19 28.29
N VAL A 239 -4.65 7.61 28.53
CA VAL A 239 -3.47 8.35 28.98
C VAL A 239 -2.86 9.20 27.85
N LEU A 240 -2.78 8.66 26.63
CA LEU A 240 -2.32 9.39 25.45
C LEU A 240 -3.23 10.57 25.13
N GLU A 241 -4.55 10.38 25.19
CA GLU A 241 -5.54 11.45 25.02
C GLU A 241 -5.34 12.54 26.06
N ARG A 242 -5.06 12.17 27.32
CA ARG A 242 -4.73 13.15 28.36
C ARG A 242 -3.46 13.93 28.02
N ALA A 243 -2.39 13.27 27.60
CA ALA A 243 -1.15 13.92 27.19
C ALA A 243 -1.38 14.89 26.02
N LEU A 244 -2.06 14.45 24.95
CA LEU A 244 -2.36 15.26 23.77
C LEU A 244 -3.34 16.41 24.06
N SER A 245 -4.22 16.26 25.05
CA SER A 245 -5.09 17.36 25.49
C SER A 245 -4.32 18.49 26.18
N MET A 246 -3.17 18.17 26.78
CA MET A 246 -2.31 19.13 27.49
C MET A 246 -1.27 19.73 26.56
N ASP A 247 -0.67 18.90 25.71
CA ASP A 247 0.28 19.30 24.69
C ASP A 247 -0.06 18.57 23.38
N PRO A 248 -0.80 19.23 22.48
CA PRO A 248 -1.12 18.67 21.19
C PRO A 248 0.12 18.39 20.33
N ALA A 249 1.28 18.98 20.61
CA ALA A 249 2.54 18.81 19.88
C ALA A 249 3.44 17.70 20.44
N ASN A 250 3.00 17.01 21.50
CA ASN A 250 3.80 15.97 22.14
C ASN A 250 4.15 14.82 21.17
N GLY A 251 5.42 14.76 20.77
CA GLY A 251 5.91 13.81 19.76
C GLY A 251 5.67 12.34 20.10
N PRO A 252 6.10 11.84 21.29
CA PRO A 252 5.85 10.47 21.70
C PRO A 252 4.36 10.09 21.73
N ALA A 253 3.51 10.99 22.23
CA ALA A 253 2.07 10.72 22.28
C ALA A 253 1.44 10.64 20.87
N ARG A 254 1.85 11.51 19.94
CA ARG A 254 1.42 11.46 18.54
C ARG A 254 1.90 10.19 17.84
N TYR A 255 3.14 9.76 18.11
CA TYR A 255 3.67 8.52 17.58
C TYR A 255 2.79 7.33 17.99
N TYR A 256 2.51 7.21 19.29
CA TYR A 256 1.69 6.12 19.81
C TYR A 256 0.22 6.20 19.41
N PHE A 257 -0.33 7.40 19.24
CA PHE A 257 -1.65 7.56 18.66
C PHE A 257 -1.69 7.03 17.22
N GLY A 258 -0.70 7.35 16.39
CA GLY A 258 -0.57 6.78 15.05
C GLY A 258 -0.42 5.25 15.06
N LEU A 259 0.38 4.70 15.98
CA LEU A 259 0.52 3.25 16.17
C LEU A 259 -0.81 2.58 16.51
N MET A 260 -1.58 3.16 17.43
CA MET A 260 -2.92 2.69 17.77
C MET A 260 -3.86 2.71 16.55
N MET A 261 -3.82 3.78 15.74
CA MET A 261 -4.63 3.86 14.52
C MET A 261 -4.22 2.79 13.49
N SER A 262 -2.94 2.46 13.38
CA SER A 262 -2.47 1.34 12.56
C SER A 262 -3.00 -0.01 13.06
N GLN A 263 -2.88 -0.26 14.37
CA GLN A 263 -3.33 -1.49 15.03
C GLN A 263 -4.85 -1.70 14.95
N THR A 264 -5.62 -0.61 14.93
CA THR A 264 -7.09 -0.64 14.88
C THR A 264 -7.67 -0.52 13.47
N GLY A 265 -6.84 -0.65 12.43
CA GLY A 265 -7.32 -0.71 11.04
C GLY A 265 -7.62 0.65 10.40
N ARG A 266 -7.03 1.74 10.92
CA ARG A 266 -7.12 3.11 10.38
C ARG A 266 -5.76 3.60 9.83
N PRO A 267 -5.22 2.94 8.78
CA PRO A 267 -3.95 3.34 8.17
C PRO A 267 -4.00 4.75 7.58
N ASP A 268 -5.18 5.22 7.17
CA ASP A 268 -5.42 6.58 6.69
C ASP A 268 -5.14 7.65 7.75
N THR A 269 -5.52 7.37 9.01
CA THR A 269 -5.28 8.31 10.11
C THR A 269 -3.87 8.16 10.66
N ALA A 270 -3.35 6.92 10.76
CA ALA A 270 -1.97 6.66 11.14
C ALA A 270 -1.00 7.41 10.20
N LEU A 271 -1.18 7.27 8.88
CA LEU A 271 -0.38 7.96 7.87
C LEU A 271 -0.40 9.47 8.08
N ARG A 272 -1.59 10.07 8.26
CA ARG A 272 -1.72 11.53 8.40
C ARG A 272 -0.99 12.05 9.64
N VAL A 273 -1.16 11.38 10.78
CA VAL A 273 -0.54 11.78 12.05
C VAL A 273 0.97 11.62 11.98
N TRP A 274 1.46 10.51 11.41
CA TRP A 274 2.88 10.25 11.28
C TRP A 274 3.57 11.13 10.23
N ASP A 275 2.95 11.40 9.08
CA ASP A 275 3.48 12.34 8.08
C ASP A 275 3.63 13.74 8.69
N GLN A 276 2.61 14.22 9.42
CA GLN A 276 2.68 15.49 10.13
C GLN A 276 3.79 15.49 11.19
N LEU A 277 3.89 14.41 11.97
CA LEU A 277 4.92 14.29 13.01
C LEU A 277 6.35 14.25 12.42
N LEU A 278 6.57 13.59 11.28
CA LEU A 278 7.87 13.57 10.61
C LEU A 278 8.25 14.94 10.03
N ARG A 279 7.25 15.71 9.57
CA ARG A 279 7.48 17.08 9.11
C ARG A 279 7.89 17.94 10.30
N GLU A 280 7.07 17.99 11.34
CA GLU A 280 7.22 18.94 12.46
C GLU A 280 8.31 18.55 13.48
N GLY A 281 8.62 17.26 13.60
CA GLY A 281 9.54 16.75 14.63
C GLY A 281 11.03 16.87 14.27
N PRO A 282 11.92 16.83 15.28
CA PRO A 282 13.36 16.75 15.05
C PRO A 282 13.73 15.51 14.20
N PRO A 283 14.72 15.61 13.29
CA PRO A 283 15.10 14.51 12.41
C PRO A 283 15.74 13.33 13.14
N ASP A 284 16.28 13.55 14.33
CA ASP A 284 16.91 12.55 15.20
C ASP A 284 15.96 12.03 16.29
N ALA A 285 14.68 12.39 16.26
CA ALA A 285 13.74 11.99 17.30
C ALA A 285 13.51 10.46 17.33
N PRO A 286 13.32 9.85 18.52
CA PRO A 286 13.24 8.40 18.67
C PRO A 286 12.12 7.71 17.86
N TRP A 287 11.05 8.44 17.53
CA TRP A 287 9.92 7.93 16.73
C TRP A 287 10.18 7.95 15.23
N VAL A 288 11.21 8.65 14.74
CA VAL A 288 11.47 8.77 13.30
C VAL A 288 11.71 7.40 12.68
N GLN A 289 12.71 6.65 13.15
CA GLN A 289 13.03 5.33 12.58
C GLN A 289 11.85 4.33 12.62
N PRO A 290 11.11 4.17 13.75
CA PRO A 290 9.92 3.33 13.78
C PRO A 290 8.81 3.73 12.81
N ILE A 291 8.60 5.04 12.61
CA ILE A 291 7.62 5.54 11.64
C ILE A 291 8.09 5.25 10.21
N GLU A 292 9.35 5.54 9.91
CA GLU A 292 9.94 5.31 8.59
C GLU A 292 9.80 3.85 8.15
N ALA A 293 9.94 2.90 9.08
CA ALA A 293 9.78 1.48 8.81
C ALA A 293 8.35 1.05 8.45
N GLN A 294 7.32 1.86 8.76
CA GLN A 294 5.91 1.48 8.65
C GLN A 294 5.07 2.41 7.77
N ILE A 295 5.50 3.66 7.54
CA ILE A 295 4.66 4.68 6.91
C ILE A 295 4.31 4.38 5.45
N GLU A 296 5.19 3.70 4.72
CA GLU A 296 4.93 3.27 3.34
C GLU A 296 3.84 2.18 3.29
N GLU A 297 3.84 1.25 4.24
CA GLU A 297 2.77 0.26 4.38
C GLU A 297 1.44 0.96 4.70
N MET A 298 1.46 1.96 5.59
CA MET A 298 0.27 2.75 5.92
C MET A 298 -0.27 3.48 4.68
N ALA A 299 0.61 4.07 3.87
CA ALA A 299 0.23 4.71 2.62
C ALA A 299 -0.40 3.73 1.63
N MET A 300 0.23 2.56 1.45
CA MET A 300 -0.29 1.52 0.57
C MET A 300 -1.68 1.04 1.02
N ARG A 301 -1.86 0.78 2.32
CA ARG A 301 -3.15 0.36 2.90
C ARG A 301 -4.21 1.46 2.85
N ALA A 302 -3.78 2.73 2.92
CA ALA A 302 -4.65 3.90 2.74
C ALA A 302 -4.97 4.19 1.26
N GLY A 303 -4.28 3.55 0.31
CA GLY A 303 -4.43 3.81 -1.13
C GLY A 303 -3.87 5.16 -1.57
N VAL A 304 -2.89 5.69 -0.84
CA VAL A 304 -2.23 6.97 -1.12
C VAL A 304 -0.89 6.71 -1.80
N ASN A 305 -0.67 7.32 -2.97
CA ASN A 305 0.67 7.36 -3.56
C ASN A 305 1.52 8.36 -2.76
N TYR A 306 2.31 7.84 -1.84
CA TYR A 306 3.03 8.63 -0.86
C TYR A 306 4.50 8.79 -1.27
N ALA A 307 4.96 10.03 -1.30
CA ALA A 307 6.37 10.36 -1.38
C ALA A 307 6.79 10.90 -0.01
N ARG A 308 7.89 10.37 0.53
CA ARG A 308 8.41 10.75 1.84
C ARG A 308 8.69 12.27 1.89
N PRO A 309 8.26 12.98 2.94
CA PRO A 309 8.67 14.36 3.15
C PRO A 309 10.15 14.44 3.55
N ALA A 310 10.74 15.61 3.33
CA ALA A 310 11.97 15.95 4.01
C ALA A 310 11.68 16.09 5.53
N ILE A 311 12.37 15.30 6.34
CA ILE A 311 12.14 15.18 7.79
C ILE A 311 12.76 16.39 8.50
N GLY A 312 12.07 16.93 9.51
CA GLY A 312 12.56 18.12 10.22
C GLY A 312 12.54 19.39 9.37
N THR A 313 11.93 19.34 8.18
CA THR A 313 11.62 20.53 7.36
C THR A 313 10.18 21.00 7.57
N GLY A 314 9.63 20.69 8.76
CA GLY A 314 8.32 21.11 9.21
C GLY A 314 8.06 22.51 8.73
N ARG A 315 6.93 22.66 8.02
CA ARG A 315 6.62 23.90 7.32
C ARG A 315 6.47 25.02 8.35
N GLY A 316 7.57 25.75 8.59
CA GLY A 316 7.65 26.82 9.58
C GLY A 316 8.63 26.51 10.73
N PRO A 317 8.89 27.51 11.59
CA PRO A 317 9.80 27.38 12.72
C PRO A 317 9.34 26.26 13.68
N SER A 318 10.28 25.54 14.30
CA SER A 318 9.97 24.56 15.34
C SER A 318 9.33 25.23 16.56
N ALA A 319 8.72 24.46 17.45
CA ALA A 319 8.19 25.01 18.71
C ALA A 319 9.26 25.76 19.51
N ALA A 320 10.50 25.26 19.53
CA ALA A 320 11.63 25.94 20.15
C ALA A 320 12.01 27.24 19.45
N ASP A 321 11.91 27.29 18.12
CA ASP A 321 12.16 28.52 17.35
C ASP A 321 11.06 29.58 17.58
N ILE A 322 9.81 29.15 17.78
CA ILE A 322 8.69 30.05 18.12
C ILE A 322 8.88 30.63 19.52
N ASP A 323 9.26 29.81 20.50
CA ASP A 323 9.54 30.26 21.86
C ASP A 323 10.73 31.23 21.89
N ALA A 324 11.82 30.89 21.18
CA ALA A 324 12.97 31.77 21.04
C ALA A 324 12.62 33.09 20.33
N ALA A 325 11.70 33.06 19.36
CA ALA A 325 11.19 34.27 18.70
C ALA A 325 10.29 35.13 19.60
N GLY A 326 9.73 34.56 20.68
CA GLY A 326 8.97 35.28 21.70
C GLY A 326 9.81 36.32 22.44
N ASP A 327 11.08 36.01 22.66
CA ASP A 327 12.04 36.85 23.41
C ASP A 327 12.73 37.91 22.52
N MET A 328 12.57 37.84 21.20
CA MET A 328 13.20 38.77 20.24
C MET A 328 12.48 40.13 20.14
N SER A 329 13.25 41.18 19.82
CA SER A 329 12.66 42.47 19.46
C SER A 329 11.88 42.40 18.14
N PRO A 330 10.93 43.32 17.89
CA PRO A 330 10.19 43.35 16.63
C PRO A 330 11.07 43.44 15.37
N ALA A 331 12.23 44.10 15.46
CA ALA A 331 13.17 44.25 14.36
C ALA A 331 13.91 42.93 14.06
N GLU A 332 14.44 42.27 15.10
CA GLU A 332 15.12 40.97 14.97
C GLU A 332 14.15 39.89 14.47
N ARG A 333 12.91 39.90 14.96
CA ARG A 333 11.87 38.98 14.47
C ARG A 333 11.58 39.20 12.98
N MET A 334 11.56 40.46 12.52
CA MET A 334 11.35 40.79 11.11
C MET A 334 12.52 40.31 10.23
N GLU A 335 13.75 40.51 10.67
CA GLU A 335 14.96 40.05 9.97
C GLU A 335 14.98 38.51 9.86
N MET A 336 14.64 37.82 10.96
CA MET A 336 14.49 36.37 10.97
C MET A 336 13.40 35.90 9.99
N ILE A 337 12.23 36.55 9.97
CA ILE A 337 11.15 36.23 9.01
C ILE A 337 11.63 36.41 7.57
N GLN A 338 12.32 37.51 7.26
CA GLN A 338 12.86 37.76 5.92
C GLN A 338 13.88 36.69 5.50
N GLY A 339 14.76 36.28 6.41
CA GLY A 339 15.72 35.20 6.17
C GLY A 339 15.04 33.86 5.87
N MET A 340 13.99 33.50 6.63
CA MET A 340 13.22 32.27 6.39
C MET A 340 12.50 32.29 5.05
N VAL A 341 11.90 33.42 4.68
CA VAL A 341 11.21 33.59 3.39
C VAL A 341 12.19 33.51 2.23
N ALA A 342 13.38 34.13 2.37
CA ALA A 342 14.45 34.04 1.38
C ALA A 342 14.93 32.58 1.20
N GLY A 343 15.19 31.85 2.28
CA GLY A 343 15.59 30.44 2.22
C GLY A 343 14.55 29.55 1.56
N LEU A 344 13.26 29.76 1.87
CA LEU A 344 12.17 29.03 1.19
C LEU A 344 12.11 29.36 -0.30
N SER A 345 12.27 30.64 -0.66
CA SER A 345 12.32 31.09 -2.06
C SER A 345 13.47 30.44 -2.83
N ASP A 346 14.68 30.44 -2.26
CA ASP A 346 15.85 29.86 -2.90
C ASP A 346 15.69 28.35 -3.10
N ARG A 347 15.24 27.63 -2.07
CA ARG A 347 14.99 26.18 -2.17
C ARG A 347 13.95 25.86 -3.25
N LEU A 348 12.84 26.60 -3.29
CA LEU A 348 11.81 26.36 -4.31
C LEU A 348 12.30 26.70 -5.72
N ALA A 349 13.19 27.67 -5.87
CA ALA A 349 13.78 28.01 -7.15
C ALA A 349 14.79 26.96 -7.64
N THR A 350 15.52 26.29 -6.74
CA THR A 350 16.57 25.33 -7.09
C THR A 350 16.10 23.88 -7.13
N GLU A 351 15.38 23.45 -6.11
CA GLU A 351 14.96 22.05 -5.91
C GLU A 351 13.49 21.83 -6.28
N GLY A 352 12.71 22.91 -6.41
CA GLY A 352 11.27 22.82 -6.50
C GLY A 352 10.66 22.41 -5.16
N GLY A 353 9.40 22.00 -5.20
CA GLY A 353 8.67 21.59 -4.00
C GLY A 353 7.19 21.39 -4.27
N PRO A 354 6.44 20.80 -3.33
CA PRO A 354 5.00 20.62 -3.46
C PRO A 354 4.24 21.95 -3.46
N VAL A 355 3.03 21.96 -4.03
CA VAL A 355 2.26 23.20 -4.26
C VAL A 355 1.98 24.01 -2.98
N GLU A 356 1.88 23.37 -1.83
CA GLU A 356 1.61 24.10 -0.59
C GLU A 356 2.81 24.96 -0.16
N ASP A 357 4.04 24.59 -0.51
CA ASP A 357 5.24 25.37 -0.20
C ASP A 357 5.26 26.66 -1.03
N TRP A 358 4.87 26.57 -2.31
CA TRP A 358 4.67 27.72 -3.18
C TRP A 358 3.56 28.62 -2.63
N SER A 359 2.43 28.04 -2.22
CA SER A 359 1.32 28.77 -1.59
C SER A 359 1.75 29.47 -0.28
N GLN A 360 2.60 28.83 0.53
CA GLN A 360 3.12 29.41 1.77
C GLN A 360 4.04 30.59 1.48
N LEU A 361 4.95 30.46 0.50
CA LEU A 361 5.83 31.55 0.07
C LEU A 361 5.05 32.75 -0.48
N ILE A 362 4.04 32.49 -1.32
CA ILE A 362 3.17 33.57 -1.85
C ILE A 362 2.47 34.30 -0.70
N SER A 363 1.91 33.56 0.26
CA SER A 363 1.24 34.14 1.42
C SER A 363 2.18 34.96 2.30
N SER A 364 3.39 34.47 2.57
CA SER A 364 4.36 35.18 3.41
C SER A 364 4.86 36.46 2.74
N LEU A 365 5.14 36.43 1.44
CA LEU A 365 5.48 37.62 0.66
C LEU A 365 4.35 38.65 0.67
N GLY A 366 3.09 38.20 0.59
CA GLY A 366 1.92 39.08 0.73
C GLY A 366 1.85 39.78 2.10
N VAL A 367 2.09 39.05 3.19
CA VAL A 367 2.13 39.60 4.55
C VAL A 367 3.28 40.60 4.73
N LEU A 368 4.43 40.34 4.11
CA LEU A 368 5.58 41.25 4.11
C LEU A 368 5.41 42.46 3.17
N GLY A 369 4.31 42.53 2.41
CA GLY A 369 4.06 43.60 1.44
C GLY A 369 4.89 43.49 0.15
N GLN A 370 5.59 42.37 -0.06
CA GLN A 370 6.46 42.12 -1.21
C GLN A 370 5.64 41.58 -2.40
N MET A 371 4.65 42.35 -2.84
CA MET A 371 3.65 41.91 -3.82
C MET A 371 4.23 41.57 -5.20
N ASP A 372 5.27 42.27 -5.65
CA ASP A 372 5.92 41.99 -6.94
C ASP A 372 6.61 40.62 -6.93
N GLN A 373 7.26 40.28 -5.81
CA GLN A 373 7.87 38.96 -5.64
C GLN A 373 6.79 37.87 -5.52
N ALA A 374 5.72 38.15 -4.76
CA ALA A 374 4.59 37.22 -4.64
C ALA A 374 3.97 36.89 -6.00
N ARG A 375 3.84 37.90 -6.89
CA ARG A 375 3.35 37.72 -8.27
C ARG A 375 4.29 36.84 -9.10
N ALA A 376 5.59 37.10 -9.05
CA ALA A 376 6.58 36.32 -9.79
C ALA A 376 6.60 34.84 -9.34
N VAL A 377 6.55 34.59 -8.03
CA VAL A 377 6.47 33.24 -7.47
C VAL A 377 5.17 32.55 -7.88
N PHE A 378 4.04 33.25 -7.83
CA PHE A 378 2.75 32.72 -8.27
C PHE A 378 2.76 32.32 -9.75
N GLU A 379 3.25 33.17 -10.64
CA GLU A 379 3.37 32.84 -12.08
C GLU A 379 4.26 31.61 -12.34
N ASN A 380 5.37 31.50 -11.61
CA ASN A 380 6.24 30.34 -11.70
C ASN A 380 5.57 29.07 -11.18
N ALA A 381 4.82 29.16 -10.08
CA ALA A 381 4.04 28.05 -9.55
C ALA A 381 2.98 27.58 -10.55
N LEU A 382 2.24 28.50 -11.20
CA LEU A 382 1.25 28.13 -12.22
C LEU A 382 1.88 27.38 -13.40
N LYS A 383 3.11 27.77 -13.82
CA LYS A 383 3.85 27.05 -14.85
C LYS A 383 4.31 25.67 -14.38
N ALA A 384 4.76 25.55 -13.13
CA ALA A 384 5.21 24.29 -12.56
C ALA A 384 4.08 23.28 -12.34
N PHE A 385 2.86 23.74 -12.06
CA PHE A 385 1.70 22.89 -11.72
C PHE A 385 0.57 22.91 -12.75
N GLY A 386 0.81 23.39 -13.97
CA GLY A 386 -0.24 23.63 -14.98
C GLY A 386 -1.17 22.44 -15.27
N ASP A 387 -0.66 21.21 -15.13
CA ASP A 387 -1.44 19.98 -15.37
C ASP A 387 -2.22 19.48 -14.14
N ASN A 388 -1.99 20.06 -12.96
CA ASN A 388 -2.62 19.66 -11.70
C ASN A 388 -3.72 20.65 -11.28
N ARG A 389 -4.96 20.32 -11.61
CA ARG A 389 -6.13 21.16 -11.30
C ARG A 389 -6.26 21.52 -9.81
N ALA A 390 -6.02 20.56 -8.91
CA ALA A 390 -6.13 20.81 -7.47
C ALA A 390 -5.04 21.78 -6.97
N ALA A 391 -3.83 21.67 -7.53
CA ALA A 391 -2.73 22.59 -7.24
C ALA A 391 -3.04 24.01 -7.74
N MET A 392 -3.56 24.14 -8.96
CA MET A 392 -3.98 25.43 -9.53
C MET A 392 -5.08 26.10 -8.70
N ASP A 393 -6.08 25.33 -8.25
CA ASP A 393 -7.16 25.83 -7.38
C ASP A 393 -6.64 26.30 -6.01
N LEU A 394 -5.60 25.66 -5.46
CA LEU A 394 -4.95 26.13 -4.23
C LEU A 394 -4.23 27.45 -4.47
N LEU A 395 -3.38 27.52 -5.50
CA LEU A 395 -2.58 28.71 -5.80
C LEU A 395 -3.47 29.93 -6.07
N ASN A 396 -4.54 29.77 -6.85
CA ASN A 396 -5.47 30.86 -7.16
C ASN A 396 -6.13 31.40 -5.88
N ARG A 397 -6.64 30.52 -5.00
CA ARG A 397 -7.23 30.95 -3.72
C ARG A 397 -6.23 31.68 -2.82
N THR A 398 -4.96 31.27 -2.87
CA THR A 398 -3.88 31.94 -2.13
C THR A 398 -3.61 33.33 -2.70
N ALA A 399 -3.54 33.47 -4.02
CA ALA A 399 -3.39 34.77 -4.68
C ALA A 399 -4.55 35.73 -4.37
N ASP A 400 -5.79 35.23 -4.39
CA ASP A 400 -7.00 36.01 -4.05
C ASP A 400 -6.93 36.54 -2.62
N ARG A 401 -6.48 35.71 -1.67
CA ARG A 401 -6.40 36.07 -0.24
C ARG A 401 -5.49 37.26 0.01
N ILE A 402 -4.41 37.39 -0.75
CA ILE A 402 -3.44 38.47 -0.60
C ILE A 402 -3.64 39.62 -1.59
N GLY A 403 -4.70 39.58 -2.40
CA GLY A 403 -5.04 40.65 -3.35
C GLY A 403 -4.10 40.74 -4.54
N LEU A 404 -3.57 39.61 -5.03
CA LEU A 404 -2.69 39.57 -6.20
C LEU A 404 -3.42 39.73 -7.55
N GLN A 405 -4.73 39.45 -7.57
CA GLN A 405 -5.61 39.52 -8.74
C GLN A 405 -6.28 40.88 -8.92
#